data_AF-A0A9X2M049-F1
#
_entry.id   AF-A0A9X2M049-F1
#
_cell.length_a   1.000
_cell.length_b   1.000
_cell.length_c   1.000
_cell.angle_alpha   90.00
_cell.angle_beta   90.00
_cell.angle_gamma   90.00
#
_symmetry.space_group_name_H-M   'P 1'
#
loop_
_entity.id
_entity.type
_entity.pdbx_description
1 polymer ?
#
loop_
_entity_poly.entity_id
_entity_poly.type
_entity_poly.pdbx_seq_one_letter_code
_entity_poly.pdbx_strand_id
1 'polypeptide(L)'
;MTVATDTTLSTTAALSTPQDDTGHDVDAAITAPEAAGNAALAAVRTGNREAAQRIIAEMLPDERADLADHVEELRKLLGPTCAECGALTELGTCTTDPFSAECRFLCSRCTAARRTR
;
A
#
# COMPACT_ATOMS: atom_id res chain seq x y z
N MET A 1 -17.15 48.51 59.94
CA MET A 1 -18.30 47.63 59.65
C MET A 1 -18.14 47.15 58.22
N THR A 2 -17.58 45.95 58.05
CA THR A 2 -18.27 44.68 57.63
C THR A 2 -18.38 44.57 56.10
N VAL A 3 -17.44 43.87 55.42
CA VAL A 3 -17.43 42.42 55.06
C VAL A 3 -18.45 42.11 53.95
N ALA A 4 -18.01 41.80 52.72
CA ALA A 4 -17.99 40.48 52.03
C ALA A 4 -18.55 40.73 50.60
N THR A 5 -18.27 40.05 49.49
CA THR A 5 -17.68 38.73 49.16
C THR A 5 -17.50 38.64 47.64
N ASP A 6 -16.47 37.90 47.22
CA ASP A 6 -16.34 36.97 46.08
C ASP A 6 -17.13 37.17 44.77
N THR A 7 -16.42 37.09 43.63
CA THR A 7 -16.64 36.02 42.62
C THR A 7 -15.48 35.99 41.62
N THR A 8 -14.86 34.82 41.52
CA THR A 8 -13.78 34.39 40.62
C THR A 8 -14.25 34.22 39.17
N LEU A 9 -13.38 34.47 38.18
CA LEU A 9 -13.07 33.47 37.14
C LEU A 9 -11.81 33.87 36.36
N SER A 10 -10.73 33.12 36.62
CA SER A 10 -9.57 33.03 35.75
C SER A 10 -9.96 32.29 34.48
N THR A 11 -9.68 32.87 33.31
CA THR A 11 -9.72 32.13 32.05
C THR A 11 -8.31 32.12 31.48
N THR A 12 -7.54 31.12 31.89
CA THR A 12 -6.34 30.69 31.16
C THR A 12 -6.80 30.17 29.81
N ALA A 13 -6.46 30.87 28.73
CA ALA A 13 -6.57 30.34 27.38
C ALA A 13 -5.52 29.23 27.23
N ALA A 14 -5.89 28.01 27.65
CA ALA A 14 -5.22 26.80 27.21
C ALA A 14 -5.45 26.72 25.69
N LEU A 15 -4.40 26.99 24.93
CA LEU A 15 -4.34 26.65 23.52
C LEU A 15 -4.28 25.13 23.44
N SER A 16 -5.45 24.49 23.48
CA SER A 16 -5.60 23.07 23.21
C SER A 16 -5.34 22.87 21.72
N THR A 17 -4.10 22.57 21.36
CA THR A 17 -3.79 21.84 20.13
C THR A 17 -4.59 20.53 20.17
N PRO A 18 -5.35 20.18 19.12
CA PRO A 18 -5.87 18.82 19.02
C PRO A 18 -4.64 17.90 18.92
N GLN A 19 -4.41 17.17 20.01
CA GLN A 19 -3.49 16.06 20.05
C GLN A 19 -4.16 15.00 19.17
N ASP A 20 -3.73 14.94 17.92
CA ASP A 20 -4.12 13.89 16.98
C ASP A 20 -3.55 12.60 17.57
N ASP A 21 -4.40 11.89 18.31
CA ASP A 21 -4.13 10.64 18.98
C ASP A 21 -4.09 9.54 17.92
N THR A 22 -3.14 9.64 17.00
CA THR A 22 -2.78 8.56 16.09
C THR A 22 -1.61 7.79 16.68
N GLY A 23 -1.80 7.32 17.93
CA GLY A 23 -1.13 6.12 18.40
C GLY A 23 -1.63 4.95 17.56
N HIS A 24 -1.12 4.82 16.34
CA HIS A 24 -1.20 3.55 15.64
C HIS A 24 -0.46 2.55 16.53
N ASP A 25 -1.21 1.61 17.07
CA ASP A 25 -0.73 0.43 17.75
C ASP A 25 0.04 -0.42 16.72
N VAL A 26 1.28 -0.02 16.40
CA VAL A 26 2.12 -0.67 15.38
C VAL A 26 2.81 -1.93 15.90
N ASP A 27 2.54 -2.33 17.15
CA ASP A 27 3.04 -3.57 17.74
C ASP A 27 2.20 -4.80 17.34
N ALA A 28 1.60 -4.78 16.14
CA ALA A 28 1.18 -6.01 15.50
C ALA A 28 2.45 -6.81 15.19
N ALA A 29 2.75 -7.81 16.03
CA ALA A 29 3.88 -8.70 15.84
C ALA A 29 3.79 -9.35 14.45
N ILE A 30 4.73 -8.99 13.57
CA ILE A 30 4.84 -9.57 12.23
C ILE A 30 5.06 -11.07 12.39
N THR A 31 4.21 -11.87 11.76
CA THR A 31 4.35 -13.33 11.79
C THR A 31 5.57 -13.77 10.97
N ALA A 32 6.13 -14.95 11.27
CA ALA A 32 7.27 -15.47 10.50
C ALA A 32 6.97 -15.57 8.97
N PRO A 33 5.78 -15.99 8.52
CA PRO A 33 5.41 -15.98 7.10
C PRO A 33 5.36 -14.58 6.48
N GLU A 34 4.81 -13.59 7.18
CA GLU A 34 4.77 -12.20 6.71
C GLU A 34 6.18 -11.63 6.60
N ALA A 35 7.05 -11.90 7.58
CA ALA A 35 8.45 -11.48 7.54
C ALA A 35 9.19 -12.12 6.36
N ALA A 36 8.96 -13.41 6.07
CA ALA A 36 9.53 -14.10 4.92
C ALA A 36 9.02 -13.52 3.58
N GLY A 37 7.72 -13.27 3.47
CA GLY A 37 7.12 -12.61 2.31
C GLY A 37 7.70 -11.21 2.07
N ASN A 38 7.87 -10.42 3.13
CA ASN A 38 8.48 -9.09 3.07
C ASN A 38 9.96 -9.16 2.66
N ALA A 39 10.72 -10.13 3.18
CA ALA A 39 12.11 -10.35 2.80
C ALA A 39 12.24 -10.76 1.31
N ALA A 40 11.35 -11.64 0.83
CA ALA A 40 11.30 -12.02 -0.58
C ALA A 40 10.99 -10.81 -1.47
N LEU A 41 10.05 -9.95 -1.08
CA LEU A 41 9.74 -8.71 -1.81
C LEU A 41 10.93 -7.76 -1.84
N ALA A 42 11.65 -7.59 -0.73
CA ALA A 42 12.85 -6.77 -0.66
C ALA A 42 13.97 -7.29 -1.59
N ALA A 43 14.15 -8.61 -1.65
CA ALA A 43 15.09 -9.25 -2.57
C ALA A 43 14.71 -9.00 -4.05
N VAL A 44 13.42 -9.07 -4.40
CA VAL A 44 12.95 -8.71 -5.76
C VAL A 44 13.25 -7.25 -6.09
N ARG A 45 12.99 -6.31 -5.17
CA ARG A 45 13.22 -4.87 -5.37
C ARG A 45 14.69 -4.52 -5.60
N THR A 46 15.60 -5.31 -5.02
CA THR A 46 17.05 -5.16 -5.19
C THR A 46 17.61 -5.95 -6.37
N GLY A 47 16.74 -6.60 -7.16
CA GLY A 47 17.12 -7.38 -8.34
C GLY A 47 17.62 -8.80 -8.03
N ASN A 48 17.61 -9.22 -6.77
CA ASN A 48 18.08 -10.54 -6.36
C ASN A 48 16.94 -11.57 -6.40
N ARG A 49 16.59 -11.99 -7.62
CA ARG A 49 15.48 -12.93 -7.86
C ARG A 49 15.74 -14.33 -7.30
N GLU A 50 16.99 -14.79 -7.30
CA GLU A 50 17.38 -16.09 -6.75
C GLU A 50 17.19 -16.15 -5.23
N ALA A 51 17.58 -15.08 -4.50
CA ALA A 51 17.35 -15.01 -3.07
C ALA A 51 15.85 -15.00 -2.74
N ALA A 52 15.04 -14.26 -3.49
CA ALA A 52 13.59 -14.27 -3.32
C ALA A 52 13.01 -15.69 -3.53
N GLN A 53 13.43 -16.39 -4.58
CA GLN A 53 12.98 -17.76 -4.85
C GLN A 53 13.36 -18.73 -3.73
N ARG A 54 14.57 -18.62 -3.19
CA ARG A 54 15.02 -19.46 -2.06
C ARG A 54 14.19 -19.20 -0.80
N ILE A 55 13.95 -17.94 -0.44
CA ILE A 55 13.12 -17.58 0.73
C ILE A 55 11.72 -18.19 0.58
N ILE A 56 11.09 -17.99 -0.58
CA ILE A 56 9.77 -18.59 -0.85
C ILE A 56 9.87 -20.12 -0.80
N ALA A 57 10.95 -20.72 -1.33
CA ALA A 57 11.18 -22.16 -1.33
C ALA A 57 11.38 -22.79 0.06
N GLU A 58 11.71 -21.99 1.08
CA GLU A 58 11.88 -22.43 2.47
C GLU A 58 10.56 -22.35 3.27
N MET A 59 9.57 -21.60 2.80
CA MET A 59 8.24 -21.52 3.43
C MET A 59 7.48 -22.85 3.34
N LEU A 60 6.69 -23.16 4.37
CA LEU A 60 5.77 -24.29 4.38
C LEU A 60 4.68 -24.11 3.31
N PRO A 61 4.07 -25.21 2.80
CA PRO A 61 3.03 -25.12 1.78
C PRO A 61 1.85 -24.21 2.17
N ASP A 62 1.37 -24.32 3.41
CA ASP A 62 0.24 -23.52 3.88
C ASP A 62 0.60 -22.04 4.00
N GLU A 63 1.81 -21.72 4.49
CA GLU A 63 2.31 -20.34 4.55
C GLU A 63 2.41 -19.68 3.16
N ARG A 64 2.74 -20.48 2.13
CA ARG A 64 2.75 -19.99 0.75
C ARG A 64 1.35 -19.75 0.21
N ALA A 65 0.38 -20.59 0.59
CA ALA A 65 -1.01 -20.41 0.22
C ALA A 65 -1.53 -19.10 0.84
N ASP A 66 -1.31 -18.90 2.14
CA ASP A 66 -1.69 -17.67 2.84
C ASP A 66 -1.03 -16.43 2.22
N LEU A 67 0.28 -16.50 1.91
CA LEU A 67 0.98 -15.41 1.23
C LEU A 67 0.40 -15.15 -0.17
N ALA A 68 0.06 -16.19 -0.93
CA ALA A 68 -0.54 -16.05 -2.26
C ALA A 68 -1.91 -15.37 -2.18
N ASP A 69 -2.74 -15.74 -1.21
CA ASP A 69 -4.06 -15.14 -0.98
C ASP A 69 -3.94 -13.66 -0.62
N HIS A 70 -3.01 -13.29 0.28
CA HIS A 70 -2.74 -11.89 0.60
C HIS A 70 -2.29 -11.09 -0.62
N VAL A 71 -1.40 -11.65 -1.45
CA VAL A 71 -0.95 -11.00 -2.68
C VAL A 71 -2.11 -10.84 -3.65
N GLU A 72 -3.03 -11.79 -3.71
CA GLU A 72 -4.21 -11.70 -4.56
C GLU A 72 -5.20 -10.63 -4.09
N GLU A 73 -5.47 -10.51 -2.79
CA GLU A 73 -6.26 -9.40 -2.26
C GLU A 73 -5.63 -8.04 -2.57
N LEU A 74 -4.31 -7.92 -2.43
CA LEU A 74 -3.59 -6.69 -2.81
C LEU A 74 -3.70 -6.40 -4.30
N ARG A 75 -3.66 -7.42 -5.18
CA ARG A 75 -3.83 -7.24 -6.62
C ARG A 75 -5.19 -6.67 -6.99
N LYS A 76 -6.25 -6.98 -6.25
CA LYS A 76 -7.60 -6.41 -6.48
C LYS A 76 -7.64 -4.89 -6.27
N LEU A 77 -6.72 -4.34 -5.48
CA LEU A 77 -6.58 -2.91 -5.26
C LEU A 77 -5.76 -2.22 -6.36
N LEU A 78 -5.18 -2.98 -7.28
CA LEU A 78 -4.34 -2.50 -8.36
C LEU A 78 -5.09 -2.65 -9.69
N GLY A 79 -4.83 -1.72 -10.61
CA GLY A 79 -5.31 -1.82 -11.97
C GLY A 79 -4.57 -2.89 -12.77
N PRO A 80 -5.04 -3.19 -13.99
CA PRO A 80 -4.44 -4.21 -14.84
C PRO A 80 -2.98 -3.88 -15.15
N THR A 81 -2.21 -4.92 -15.46
CA THR A 81 -0.84 -4.75 -15.94
C THR A 81 -0.86 -4.20 -17.37
N CYS A 82 -0.07 -3.15 -17.62
CA CYS A 82 0.10 -2.59 -18.96
C CYS A 82 0.73 -3.63 -19.89
N ALA A 83 0.06 -3.93 -21.00
CA ALA A 83 0.53 -4.91 -21.99
C ALA A 83 1.81 -4.48 -22.72
N GLU A 84 2.15 -3.20 -22.70
CA GLU A 84 3.34 -2.66 -23.36
C GLU A 84 4.57 -2.66 -22.45
N CYS A 85 4.45 -2.10 -21.24
CA CYS A 85 5.60 -1.88 -20.35
C CYS A 85 5.59 -2.77 -19.10
N GLY A 86 4.55 -3.58 -18.89
CA GLY A 86 4.42 -4.44 -17.71
C GLY A 86 4.17 -3.70 -16.40
N ALA A 87 3.98 -2.37 -16.43
CA ALA A 87 3.68 -1.61 -15.23
C ALA A 87 2.26 -1.89 -14.73
N LEU A 88 2.10 -2.04 -13.41
CA LEU A 88 0.79 -2.02 -12.78
C LEU A 88 0.18 -0.63 -12.93
N THR A 89 -1.08 -0.57 -13.37
CA THR A 89 -1.79 0.70 -13.55
C THR A 89 -2.63 1.01 -12.33
N GLU A 90 -2.88 2.28 -12.04
CA GLU A 90 -3.89 2.63 -11.03
C GLU A 90 -5.28 2.27 -11.57
N LEU A 91 -6.17 1.79 -10.70
CA LEU A 91 -7.54 1.49 -11.08
C LEU A 91 -8.21 2.69 -11.76
N GLY A 92 -8.84 2.46 -12.90
CA GLY A 92 -9.51 3.51 -13.68
C GLY A 92 -8.59 4.41 -14.51
N THR A 93 -7.26 4.27 -14.42
CA THR A 93 -6.30 5.08 -15.21
C THR A 93 -5.83 4.38 -16.49
N CYS A 94 -6.09 3.09 -16.62
CA CYS A 94 -5.79 2.31 -17.82
C CYS A 94 -6.85 2.51 -18.90
N THR A 95 -6.46 2.35 -20.16
CA THR A 95 -7.37 2.32 -21.30
C THR A 95 -7.13 1.04 -22.10
N THR A 96 -8.18 0.44 -22.65
CA THR A 96 -8.03 -0.67 -23.59
C THR A 96 -7.34 -0.16 -24.87
N ASP A 97 -6.37 -0.91 -25.39
CA ASP A 97 -5.64 -0.58 -26.60
C ASP A 97 -6.60 -0.47 -27.79
N PRO A 98 -6.83 0.74 -28.34
CA PRO A 98 -7.82 0.93 -29.40
C PRO A 98 -7.38 0.32 -30.74
N PHE A 99 -6.11 -0.09 -30.86
CA PHE A 99 -5.55 -0.67 -32.09
C PHE A 99 -5.38 -2.19 -32.01
N SER A 100 -5.70 -2.80 -30.86
CA SER A 100 -5.58 -4.24 -30.66
C SER A 100 -6.91 -4.93 -30.91
N ALA A 101 -6.88 -6.05 -31.65
CA ALA A 101 -8.04 -6.94 -31.78
C ALA A 101 -8.30 -7.74 -30.49
N GLU A 102 -7.29 -7.87 -29.62
CA GLU A 102 -7.39 -8.49 -28.30
C GLU A 102 -7.63 -7.43 -27.22
N CYS A 103 -8.38 -7.76 -26.18
CA CYS A 103 -8.56 -6.90 -25.00
C CYS A 103 -7.25 -6.75 -24.22
N ARG A 104 -6.44 -5.77 -24.62
CA ARG A 104 -5.17 -5.40 -23.96
C ARG A 104 -5.32 -4.08 -23.24
N PHE A 105 -4.86 -4.00 -21.99
CA PHE A 105 -4.87 -2.76 -21.22
C PHE A 105 -3.53 -2.03 -21.36
N LEU A 106 -3.59 -0.72 -21.54
CA LEU A 106 -2.42 0.17 -21.61
C LEU A 106 -2.49 1.22 -20.50
N CYS A 107 -1.34 1.53 -19.91
CA CYS A 107 -1.21 2.64 -18.99
C CYS A 107 -1.33 3.98 -19.74
N SER A 108 -1.69 5.05 -19.03
CA SER A 108 -1.86 6.39 -19.59
C SER A 108 -0.65 6.86 -20.42
N ARG A 109 0.57 6.56 -19.96
CA ARG A 109 1.82 6.88 -20.68
C ARG A 109 1.95 6.15 -22.01
N CYS A 110 1.72 4.84 -22.03
CA CYS A 110 1.80 4.03 -23.25
C CYS A 110 0.67 4.36 -24.23
N THR A 111 -0.54 4.64 -23.72
CA THR A 111 -1.67 5.11 -24.53
C THR A 111 -1.34 6.45 -25.20
N ALA A 112 -0.80 7.42 -24.46
CA ALA A 112 -0.42 8.72 -25.01
C ALA A 112 0.66 8.59 -26.10
N ALA A 113 1.69 7.78 -25.86
CA ALA A 113 2.77 7.55 -26.81
C ALA A 113 2.30 6.91 -28.12
N ARG A 114 1.25 6.06 -28.07
CA ARG A 114 0.67 5.44 -29.27
C ARG A 114 -0.23 6.37 -30.06
N ARG A 115 -0.88 7.35 -29.43
CA ARG A 115 -1.73 8.32 -30.15
C ARG A 115 -0.94 9.30 -31.01
N THR A 116 0.34 9.46 -30.74
CA THR A 116 1.24 10.37 -31.47
C THR A 116 2.08 9.65 -32.53
N ARG A 117 1.87 8.34 -32.74
CA ARG A 117 2.50 7.55 -33.81
C ARG A 117 1.52 7.36 -34.96
#